data_AF-A0A4V6KMX4-F1
#
_entry.id   AF-A0A4V6KMX4-F1
#
_cell.length_a   1.000
_cell.length_b   1.000
_cell.length_c   1.000
_cell.angle_alpha   90.00
_cell.angle_beta   90.00
_cell.angle_gamma   90.00
#
_symmetry.space_group_name_H-M   'P 1'
#
loop_
_entity.id
_entity.type
_entity.pdbx_description
1 polymer ?
#
loop_
_entity_poly.entity_id
_entity_poly.type
_entity_poly.pdbx_seq_one_letter_code
_entity_poly.pdbx_strand_id
1 'polypeptide(L)' 'MIDALVTNFHLPESTLIMLVSAFAGYKNTMNAYHQAVAEQYRFFSYGDAMFISRNPLAESESVGE' A
#
# COMPACT_ATOMS: atom_id res chain seq x y z
N MET A 1 -1.99 -12.67 -14.54
CA MET A 1 -1.74 -12.66 -13.09
C MET A 1 -0.63 -11.64 -12.84
N ILE A 2 -0.65 -10.91 -11.72
CA ILE A 2 0.37 -9.91 -11.37
C ILE A 2 1.07 -10.39 -10.09
N ASP A 3 2.40 -10.48 -10.13
CA ASP A 3 3.21 -10.99 -9.01
C ASP A 3 3.85 -9.85 -8.20
N ALA A 4 4.03 -8.67 -8.81
CA ALA A 4 4.55 -7.48 -8.16
C ALA A 4 3.94 -6.19 -8.74
N LEU A 5 3.89 -5.14 -7.91
CA LEU A 5 3.41 -3.80 -8.25
C LEU A 5 4.49 -2.76 -7.90
N VAL A 6 4.74 -1.84 -8.83
CA VAL A 6 5.47 -0.59 -8.56
C VAL A 6 4.48 0.55 -8.72
N THR A 7 4.32 1.38 -7.69
CA THR A 7 3.34 2.49 -7.69
C THR A 7 3.77 3.59 -6.72
N ASN A 8 3.18 4.78 -6.81
CA ASN A 8 3.44 5.87 -5.87
C ASN A 8 2.79 5.61 -4.49
N PHE A 9 3.15 6.44 -3.50
CA PHE A 9 2.33 6.60 -2.30
C PHE A 9 1.10 7.45 -2.60
N HIS A 10 -0.09 6.89 -2.34
CA HIS A 10 -1.38 7.51 -2.63
C HIS A 10 -1.93 8.22 -1.40
N LEU A 11 -2.98 9.02 -1.56
CA LEU A 11 -3.61 9.68 -0.42
C LEU A 11 -4.50 8.69 0.38
N PRO A 12 -4.72 8.96 1.68
CA PRO A 12 -5.77 8.30 2.45
C PRO A 12 -7.12 8.38 1.71
N GLU A 13 -7.95 7.34 1.87
CA GLU A 13 -9.30 7.26 1.29
C GLU A 13 -9.38 7.24 -0.26
N SER A 14 -8.26 7.05 -0.96
CA SER A 14 -8.25 6.90 -2.42
C SER A 14 -8.59 5.47 -2.86
N THR A 15 -9.18 5.29 -4.05
CA THR A 15 -9.38 3.94 -4.61
C THR A 15 -8.07 3.22 -4.90
N LEU A 16 -6.98 3.95 -5.12
CA LEU A 16 -5.64 3.39 -5.31
C LEU A 16 -5.07 2.78 -4.03
N ILE A 17 -5.34 3.36 -2.86
CA ILE A 17 -4.94 2.74 -1.58
C ILE A 17 -5.72 1.45 -1.32
N MET A 18 -6.97 1.37 -1.78
CA MET A 18 -7.76 0.13 -1.73
C MET A 18 -7.16 -0.95 -2.63
N LEU A 19 -6.73 -0.61 -3.85
CA LEU A 19 -6.07 -1.54 -4.76
C LEU A 19 -4.75 -2.06 -4.18
N VAL A 20 -3.94 -1.18 -3.60
CA VAL A 20 -2.72 -1.56 -2.88
C VAL A 20 -3.05 -2.49 -1.70
N SER A 21 -4.08 -2.17 -0.92
CA SER A 21 -4.51 -2.98 0.22
C SER A 21 -5.01 -4.36 -0.19
N ALA A 22 -5.74 -4.48 -1.30
CA ALA A 22 -6.17 -5.77 -1.83
C ALA A 22 -4.99 -6.64 -2.30
N PHE A 23 -3.88 -6.02 -2.73
CA PHE A 23 -2.70 -6.73 -3.21
C PHE A 23 -1.70 -7.10 -2.09
N ALA A 24 -1.54 -6.22 -1.10
CA ALA A 24 -0.54 -6.32 -0.03
C ALA A 24 -1.11 -6.75 1.33
N GLY A 25 -2.42 -6.60 1.54
CA GLY A 25 -3.07 -6.66 2.85
C GLY A 25 -3.20 -5.27 3.48
N TYR A 26 -4.23 -5.07 4.30
CA TYR A 26 -4.53 -3.78 4.92
C TYR A 26 -3.48 -3.39 5.95
N LYS A 27 -3.14 -4.29 6.88
CA LYS A 27 -2.12 -4.07 7.93
C LYS A 27 -0.76 -3.74 7.34
N ASN A 28 -0.33 -4.49 6.32
CA ASN A 28 0.93 -4.22 5.63
C ASN A 28 0.92 -2.86 4.93
N THR A 29 -0.18 -2.51 4.27
CA THR A 29 -0.32 -1.21 3.61
C THR A 29 -0.26 -0.08 4.63
N MET A 30 -1.01 -0.15 5.72
CA MET A 30 -1.01 0.90 6.75
C MET A 30 0.34 1.02 7.46
N ASN A 31 1.00 -0.11 7.75
CA ASN A 31 2.36 -0.10 8.34
C ASN A 31 3.38 0.55 7.40
N ALA A 32 3.34 0.25 6.10
CA ALA A 32 4.21 0.88 5.11
C ALA A 32 3.95 2.40 5.02
N TYR A 33 2.70 2.83 5.12
CA TYR A 33 2.34 4.25 5.13
C TYR A 33 2.80 4.97 6.40
N HIS A 34 2.60 4.36 7.57
CA HIS A 34 3.11 4.91 8.83
C HIS A 34 4.63 5.08 8.80
N GLN A 35 5.37 4.07 8.28
CA GLN A 35 6.81 4.17 8.11
C GLN A 35 7.20 5.27 7.11
N ALA A 36 6.53 5.36 5.97
CA ALA A 36 6.79 6.39 4.96
C ALA A 36 6.57 7.80 5.49
N VAL A 37 5.55 8.00 6.34
CA VAL A 37 5.32 9.27 7.04
C VAL A 37 6.44 9.56 8.05
N ALA A 38 6.83 8.58 8.86
CA ALA A 38 7.89 8.73 9.86
C ALA A 38 9.24 9.09 9.22
N GLU A 39 9.53 8.50 8.05
CA GLU A 39 10.75 8.72 7.28
C GLU A 39 10.64 9.88 6.26
N GLN A 40 9.56 10.67 6.32
CA GLN A 40 9.31 11.83 5.47
C GLN A 40 9.40 11.58 3.96
N TYR A 41 8.87 10.44 3.51
CA TYR A 41 8.72 10.15 2.07
C TYR A 41 7.82 11.20 1.43
N ARG A 42 8.07 11.46 0.15
CA ARG A 42 7.25 12.35 -0.67
C ARG A 42 6.08 11.54 -1.23
N PHE A 43 4.87 12.03 -1.04
CA PHE A 43 3.65 11.36 -1.52
C PHE A 43 3.22 11.93 -2.88
N PHE A 44 2.20 11.30 -3.49
CA PHE A 44 1.54 11.74 -4.71
C PHE A 44 2.35 11.50 -6.01
N SER A 45 1.88 12.06 -7.12
CA SER A 45 2.30 11.71 -8.48
C SER A 45 3.80 11.86 -8.77
N TYR A 46 4.47 12.81 -8.11
CA TYR A 46 5.91 13.06 -8.28
C TYR A 46 6.72 12.73 -7.02
N GLY A 47 6.08 12.02 -6.08
CA GLY A 47 6.71 11.55 -4.88
C GLY A 47 7.55 10.30 -5.09
N ASP A 48 7.84 9.63 -3.99
CA ASP A 48 8.56 8.38 -3.98
C ASP A 48 7.63 7.21 -4.37
N ALA A 49 8.24 6.05 -4.58
CA ALA A 49 7.56 4.84 -5.04
C ALA A 49 7.63 3.72 -4.01
N MET A 50 6.68 2.81 -4.13
CA MET A 50 6.57 1.56 -3.40
C MET A 50 6.84 0.41 -4.37
N PHE A 51 7.56 -0.61 -3.91
CA PHE A 51 7.63 -1.92 -4.54
C PHE A 51 6.89 -2.92 -3.65
N ILE A 52 6.00 -3.71 -4.24
CA ILE A 52 5.12 -4.60 -3.51
C ILE A 52 5.12 -5.96 -4.20
N SER A 53 5.46 -7.02 -3.50
CA SER A 53 5.22 -8.41 -3.93
C SER A 53 3.84 -8.86 -3.47
N ARG A 54 3.16 -9.69 -4.27
CA ARG A 54 1.83 -10.22 -3.95
C ARG A 54 1.83 -10.90 -2.58
N ASN A 55 0.91 -10.49 -1.70
CA ASN A 55 0.66 -11.17 -0.43
C ASN A 55 -0.53 -12.13 -0.59
N PRO A 56 -0.33 -13.48 -0.60
CA PRO A 56 -1.44 -14.42 -0.76
C PRO A 56 -2.42 -14.42 0.43
N LEU A 57 -2.01 -13.88 1.59
CA LEU A 57 -2.86 -13.82 2.79
C LEU A 57 -3.76 -12.57 2.82
N ALA A 58 -3.55 -11.62 1.90
CA ALA A 58 -4.34 -10.38 1.84
C ALA A 58 -5.84 -10.65 1.66
N GLU A 59 -6.20 -11.71 0.94
CA GLU A 59 -7.59 -12.11 0.67
C GLU A 59 -8.35 -12.56 1.93
N SER A 60 -7.62 -12.96 2.98
CA SER A 60 -8.19 -13.45 4.25
C SER A 60 -8.25 -12.39 5.35
N GLU A 61 -7.82 -11.17 5.07
CA GLU A 61 -7.67 -10.13 6.08
C GLU A 61 -8.96 -9.31 6.24
N SER A 62 -9.43 -9.18 7.50
CA SER A 62 -10.51 -8.27 7.87
C SER A 62 -9.97 -6.86 8.08
N VAL A 63 -10.59 -5.86 7.45
CA VAL A 63 -10.27 -4.44 7.66
C VAL A 63 -11.01 -3.93 8.90
N GLY A 64 -10.29 -3.35 9.86
CA GLY A 64 -10.90 -2.66 11.03
C GLY A 64 -10.96 -3.46 12.34
N GLU A 65 -10.20 -4.55 12.47
CA GLU A 65 -9.87 -5.16 13.77
C GLU A 65 -8.69 -4.47 14.46
#